data_AF-A0A7Y2HNQ2-F1
#
_entry.id   AF-A0A7Y2HNQ2-F1
#
_cell.length_a   1.000
_cell.length_b   1.000
_cell.length_c   1.000
_cell.angle_alpha   90.00
_cell.angle_beta   90.00
_cell.angle_gamma   90.00
#
_symmetry.space_group_name_H-M   'P 1'
#
loop_
_entity.id
_entity.type
_entity.pdbx_description
1 polymer ?
#
loop_
_entity_poly.entity_id
_entity_poly.type
_entity_poly.pdbx_seq_one_letter_code
_entity_poly.pdbx_strand_id
1 'polypeptide(L)'
;MELHHDRRTRTDIPTRASAVPDAPARARRVLLAVAAALAATLVVPGLAAGQGVGLDIGTPAPAVEVEDLDGNTVQIADYIEPGKLTLLEFWATWCEN
;
A
#
# COMPACT_ATOMS: atom_id res chain seq x y z
N MET A 1 -54.11 -65.26 -31.32
CA MET A 1 -53.17 -65.04 -32.43
C MET A 1 -53.67 -63.77 -33.09
N GLU A 2 -53.17 -62.56 -32.90
CA GLU A 2 -51.92 -61.95 -32.42
C GLU A 2 -52.34 -60.69 -31.62
N LEU A 3 -51.99 -60.47 -30.34
CA LEU A 3 -50.72 -60.07 -29.74
C LEU A 3 -50.00 -58.88 -30.40
N HIS A 4 -50.19 -57.74 -29.74
CA HIS A 4 -49.20 -56.72 -29.37
C HIS A 4 -48.69 -55.70 -30.39
N HIS A 5 -48.83 -54.43 -29.96
CA HIS A 5 -47.91 -53.28 -30.07
C HIS A 5 -47.17 -53.04 -31.40
N ASP A 6 -47.06 -51.82 -31.89
CA ASP A 6 -46.34 -50.79 -31.16
C ASP A 6 -46.60 -49.41 -31.79
N ARG A 7 -46.99 -48.46 -30.95
CA ARG A 7 -47.29 -47.08 -31.33
C ARG A 7 -45.95 -46.36 -31.37
N ARG A 8 -45.33 -46.33 -32.56
CA ARG A 8 -44.00 -45.73 -32.79
C ARG A 8 -43.85 -44.41 -32.02
N THR A 9 -42.98 -44.51 -31.02
CA THR A 9 -42.29 -43.48 -30.25
C THR A 9 -42.23 -42.11 -30.93
N ARG A 10 -43.03 -41.18 -30.41
CA ARG A 10 -42.81 -39.75 -30.53
C ARG A 10 -41.52 -39.46 -29.75
N THR A 11 -40.38 -39.44 -30.44
CA THR A 11 -39.10 -39.10 -29.82
C THR A 11 -39.16 -37.63 -29.42
N ASP A 12 -39.24 -37.40 -28.12
CA ASP A 12 -38.99 -36.11 -27.50
C ASP A 12 -37.62 -35.61 -27.97
N ILE A 13 -37.61 -34.45 -28.63
CA ILE A 13 -36.39 -33.71 -28.91
C ILE A 13 -36.09 -32.93 -27.62
N PRO A 14 -35.05 -33.27 -26.84
CA PRO A 14 -34.57 -32.35 -25.82
C PRO A 14 -33.93 -31.18 -26.56
N THR A 15 -34.55 -30.00 -26.41
CA THR A 15 -33.95 -28.70 -26.69
C THR A 15 -32.51 -28.71 -26.19
N ARG A 16 -31.56 -28.70 -27.13
CA ARG A 16 -30.17 -28.39 -26.85
C ARG A 16 -30.17 -26.94 -26.37
N ALA A 17 -30.26 -26.75 -25.06
CA ALA A 17 -29.91 -25.50 -24.41
C ALA A 17 -28.42 -25.27 -24.70
N SER A 18 -28.16 -24.58 -25.81
CA SER A 18 -26.86 -24.04 -26.12
C SER A 18 -26.43 -23.21 -24.93
N ALA A 19 -25.33 -23.62 -24.30
CA ALA A 19 -24.63 -22.84 -23.30
C ALA A 19 -24.48 -21.41 -23.83
N VAL A 20 -25.05 -20.43 -23.10
CA VAL A 20 -24.76 -19.02 -23.33
C VAL A 20 -23.39 -18.79 -22.69
N PRO A 21 -22.32 -18.50 -23.44
CA PRO A 21 -21.07 -18.10 -22.82
C PRO A 21 -21.28 -16.72 -22.18
N ASP A 22 -21.16 -16.63 -20.86
CA ASP A 22 -21.08 -15.37 -20.09
C ASP A 22 -19.76 -14.64 -20.37
N ALA A 23 -19.53 -14.30 -21.64
CA ALA A 23 -18.38 -13.55 -22.11
C ALA A 23 -18.29 -12.10 -21.56
N PRO A 24 -19.39 -11.34 -21.28
CA PRO A 24 -19.24 -9.93 -20.90
C PRO A 24 -18.86 -9.75 -19.42
N ALA A 25 -19.27 -10.67 -18.54
CA ALA A 25 -19.01 -10.56 -17.10
C ALA A 25 -17.55 -10.89 -16.75
N ARG A 26 -16.97 -11.89 -17.40
CA ARG A 26 -15.58 -12.30 -17.18
C ARG A 26 -14.59 -11.29 -17.74
N ALA A 27 -14.84 -10.79 -18.96
CA ALA A 27 -14.00 -9.77 -19.58
C ALA A 27 -13.99 -8.46 -18.77
N ARG A 28 -15.16 -8.03 -18.28
CA ARG A 28 -15.28 -6.82 -17.44
C ARG A 28 -14.61 -6.97 -16.08
N ARG A 29 -14.71 -8.14 -15.43
CA ARG A 29 -14.00 -8.42 -14.18
C ARG A 29 -12.48 -8.44 -14.36
N VAL A 30 -11.99 -9.01 -15.46
CA VAL A 30 -10.56 -9.01 -15.81
C VAL A 30 -10.08 -7.58 -16.08
N LEU A 31 -10.82 -6.79 -16.85
CA LEU A 31 -10.51 -5.38 -17.11
C LEU A 31 -10.47 -4.54 -15.82
N LEU A 32 -11.45 -4.73 -14.92
CA LEU A 32 -11.47 -4.03 -13.63
C LEU A 32 -10.30 -4.45 -12.72
N ALA A 33 -9.96 -5.74 -12.69
CA ALA A 33 -8.82 -6.23 -11.91
C ALA A 33 -7.48 -5.69 -12.43
N VAL A 34 -7.32 -5.63 -13.76
CA VAL A 34 -6.14 -5.04 -14.42
C VAL A 34 -6.04 -3.54 -14.12
N ALA A 35 -7.15 -2.80 -14.26
CA ALA A 35 -7.19 -1.37 -13.94
C ALA A 35 -6.88 -1.10 -12.47
N ALA A 36 -7.41 -1.92 -11.54
CA ALA A 36 -7.10 -1.81 -10.11
C ALA A 36 -5.63 -2.11 -9.82
N ALA A 37 -5.04 -3.12 -10.47
CA ALA A 37 -3.62 -3.43 -10.34
C ALA A 37 -2.71 -2.31 -10.89
N LEU A 38 -3.06 -1.72 -12.03
CA LEU A 38 -2.37 -0.57 -12.62
C LEU A 38 -2.53 0.71 -11.77
N ALA A 39 -3.68 0.92 -11.15
CA ALA A 39 -3.88 2.04 -10.23
C ALA A 39 -3.06 1.84 -8.94
N ALA A 40 -2.97 0.61 -8.43
CA ALA A 40 -2.21 0.30 -7.23
C ALA A 40 -0.70 0.55 -7.41
N THR A 41 -0.12 0.31 -8.59
CA THR A 41 1.31 0.57 -8.83
C THR A 41 1.67 2.06 -8.78
N LEU A 42 0.75 2.97 -9.11
CA LEU A 42 0.99 4.42 -9.00
C LEU A 42 0.79 4.97 -7.57
N VAL A 43 -0.08 4.35 -6.76
CA VAL A 43 -0.47 4.89 -5.44
C VAL A 43 0.42 4.41 -4.31
N VAL A 44 0.93 3.18 -4.38
CA VAL A 44 1.72 2.55 -3.29
C VAL A 44 3.02 3.29 -2.93
N PRO A 45 3.83 3.81 -3.88
CA PRO A 45 5.08 4.50 -3.52
C PRO A 45 4.87 5.79 -2.71
N GLY A 46 3.77 6.50 -2.91
CA GLY A 46 3.47 7.75 -2.21
C GLY A 46 3.12 7.57 -0.72
N LEU A 47 2.66 6.36 -0.35
CA LEU A 47 2.36 6.02 1.06
C LEU A 47 3.62 5.61 1.84
N ALA A 48 4.68 5.20 1.15
CA ALA A 48 5.94 4.78 1.78
C ALA A 48 6.92 5.94 2.04
N ALA A 49 6.69 7.11 1.46
CA ALA A 49 7.58 8.28 1.59
C ALA A 49 7.53 8.96 2.97
N GLY A 50 6.71 8.46 3.90
CA GLY A 50 6.56 9.03 5.25
C GLY A 50 7.47 8.43 6.33
N GLN A 51 8.22 7.36 6.04
CA GLN A 51 9.01 6.65 7.06
C GLN A 51 10.50 6.76 6.76
N GLY A 52 11.13 7.88 7.15
CA GLY A 52 12.57 8.05 6.95
C GLY A 52 13.13 9.43 7.27
N VAL A 53 12.59 10.13 8.28
CA VAL A 53 13.19 11.38 8.77
C VAL A 53 13.95 11.10 10.06
N GLY A 54 15.27 10.94 9.94
CA GLY A 54 16.18 10.69 11.05
C GLY A 54 17.64 10.66 10.59
N LEU A 55 18.56 10.90 11.52
CA LEU A 55 20.00 10.76 11.27
C LEU A 55 20.41 9.30 11.42
N ASP A 56 21.26 8.81 10.52
CA ASP A 56 21.85 7.47 10.63
C ASP A 56 22.85 7.40 11.80
N ILE A 57 22.81 6.31 12.56
CA ILE A 57 23.74 6.08 13.67
C ILE A 57 25.18 6.03 13.14
N GLY A 58 26.08 6.74 13.83
CA GLY A 58 27.51 6.78 13.48
C GLY A 58 27.86 7.84 12.43
N THR A 59 26.88 8.55 11.87
CA THR A 59 27.16 9.75 11.08
C THR A 59 27.56 10.91 11.99
N PRO A 60 28.41 11.85 11.50
CA PRO A 60 28.71 13.07 12.26
C PRO A 60 27.43 13.82 12.60
N ALA A 61 27.37 14.38 13.81
CA ALA A 61 26.29 15.30 14.16
C ALA A 61 26.28 16.48 13.18
N PRO A 62 25.11 16.92 12.69
CA PRO A 62 25.02 18.04 11.77
C PRO A 62 25.49 19.34 12.45
N ALA A 63 26.06 20.25 11.65
CA ALA A 63 26.28 21.62 12.11
C ALA A 63 24.92 22.32 12.19
N VAL A 64 24.55 22.76 13.39
CA VAL A 64 23.26 23.40 13.67
C VAL A 64 23.50 24.67 14.47
N GLU A 65 23.02 25.78 13.92
CA GLU A 65 22.90 27.07 14.60
C GLU A 65 21.54 27.16 15.27
N VAL A 66 21.53 27.57 16.55
CA VAL A 66 20.31 27.84 17.31
C VAL A 66 20.41 29.17 18.04
N GLU A 67 19.28 29.71 18.45
CA GLU A 67 19.21 30.83 19.36
C GLU A 67 19.17 30.31 20.81
N ASP A 68 20.01 30.85 21.69
CA ASP A 68 19.96 30.54 23.12
C ASP A 68 18.87 31.35 23.85
N LEU A 69 18.77 31.18 25.17
CA LEU A 69 17.76 31.86 25.99
C LEU A 69 17.99 33.37 26.13
N ASP A 70 19.20 33.84 25.82
CA ASP A 70 19.60 35.25 25.87
C ASP A 70 19.48 35.91 24.48
N GLY A 71 19.08 35.17 23.46
CA GLY A 71 18.91 35.65 22.09
C GLY A 71 20.19 35.60 21.25
N ASN A 72 21.26 34.94 21.71
CA ASN A 72 22.49 34.81 20.95
C ASN A 72 22.41 33.65 19.95
N THR A 73 22.97 33.82 18.76
CA THR A 73 23.21 32.71 17.85
C THR A 73 24.41 31.88 18.33
N VAL A 74 24.19 30.59 18.56
CA VAL A 74 25.21 29.64 19.02
C VAL A 74 25.25 28.40 18.12
N GLN A 75 26.43 27.77 18.02
CA GLN A 75 26.58 26.49 17.34
C GLN A 75 26.45 25.34 18.35
N ILE A 76 25.63 24.34 18.05
CA ILE A 76 25.48 23.16 18.93
C ILE A 76 26.81 22.42 19.14
N ALA A 77 27.68 22.42 18.12
CA ALA A 77 28.98 21.78 18.19
C ALA A 77 29.89 22.34 19.31
N ASP A 78 29.71 23.59 19.71
CA ASP A 78 30.51 24.23 20.77
C ASP A 78 30.24 23.63 22.16
N TYR A 79 29.11 22.91 22.31
CA TYR A 79 28.71 22.23 23.54
C TYR A 79 29.10 20.74 23.58
N ILE A 80 29.77 20.24 22.53
CA ILE A 80 30.23 18.84 22.46
C ILE A 80 31.71 18.77 22.86
N GLU A 81 31.97 18.29 24.07
CA GLU A 81 33.34 18.16 24.58
C GLU A 81 34.05 16.90 24.02
N PRO A 82 35.25 17.03 23.41
CA PRO A 82 35.99 15.88 22.91
C PRO A 82 36.27 14.84 24.00
N GLY A 83 35.93 13.58 23.73
CA GLY A 83 36.15 12.48 24.66
C GLY A 83 35.12 12.36 25.78
N LYS A 84 34.07 13.21 25.79
CA LYS A 84 32.92 13.07 26.69
C LYS A 84 31.66 12.71 25.90
N LEU A 85 30.77 11.94 26.54
CA LEU A 85 29.45 11.66 25.99
C LEU A 85 28.55 12.89 26.21
N THR A 86 28.00 13.42 25.13
CA THR A 86 26.98 14.48 25.16
C THR A 86 25.62 13.88 24.82
N LEU A 87 24.61 14.15 25.65
CA LEU A 87 23.20 13.84 25.38
C LEU A 87 22.49 15.14 25.00
N LEU A 88 21.83 15.15 23.85
CA LEU A 88 21.00 16.27 23.40
C LEU A 88 19.52 15.87 23.48
N GLU A 89 18.75 16.63 24.25
CA GLU A 89 17.32 16.41 24.45
C GLU A 89 16.51 17.45 23.67
N PHE A 90 15.65 16.98 22.78
CA PHE A 90 14.70 17.81 22.04
C PHE A 90 13.33 17.69 22.69
N TRP A 91 12.80 18.79 23.22
CA TRP A 91 11.51 18.82 23.91
C TRP A 91 10.75 20.12 23.61
N ALA A 92 9.48 20.15 23.99
CA ALA A 92 8.69 21.36 24.05
C ALA A 92 7.65 21.25 25.16
N THR A 93 7.20 22.39 25.70
CA THR A 93 6.21 22.44 26.80
C THR A 93 4.85 21.82 26.44
N TRP A 94 4.60 21.62 25.16
CA TRP A 94 3.36 21.11 24.60
C TRP A 94 3.50 19.68 24.05
N CYS A 95 4.66 19.04 24.18
CA CYS A 95 4.81 17.64 23.80
C CYS A 95 4.01 16.76 24.78
N GLU A 96 2.86 16.24 24.32
CA GLU A 96 2.10 15.20 25.00
C GLU A 96 2.71 13.83 24.65
N ASN A 97 2.82 12.94 25.64
CA ASN A 97 3.42 11.61 25.48
C ASN A 97 2.45 10.59 24.90
#